data_AF-L7PZ83-F1
#
_entry.id   AF-L7PZ83-F1
#
_cell.length_a   1.000
_cell.length_b   1.000
_cell.length_c   1.000
_cell.angle_alpha   90.00
_cell.angle_beta   90.00
_cell.angle_gamma   90.00
#
_symmetry.space_group_name_H-M   'P 1'
#
loop_
_entity.id
_entity.type
_entity.pdbx_description
1 polymer ?
#
loop_
_entity_poly.entity_id
_entity_poly.type
_entity_poly.pdbx_seq_one_letter_code
_entity_poly.pdbx_strand_id
1 'polypeptide(L)'
;NYELQEQLTNKAYIGDHIYVEGIWLEVQADGLNVLSQNTVASSLIRLTQEMPHAQADDYNTYHRSPRIIHREPTDDIKIERPPQPIQKNNTVIWRSIIPPLVIIALTVVIFLVRPIGIYILMMIGMSTVTIVFGITTYFSEKKKYNKDVEKREKDYKAYLDNKSKEINKAIKAQRFSLNYHYPTVAEIKDIVETKAPRIYEKTSHHHDFLHYKLGI
;
A
#
# COMPACT_ATOMS: atom_id res chain seq x y z
N ASN A 1 -34.99 12.95 -21.03
CA ASN A 1 -34.35 14.08 -21.74
C ASN A 1 -34.37 13.79 -23.22
N TYR A 2 -35.50 14.07 -23.88
CA TYR A 2 -35.61 13.98 -25.33
C TYR A 2 -35.94 15.39 -25.83
N GLU A 3 -35.14 15.91 -26.76
CA GLU A 3 -35.37 17.21 -27.37
C GLU A 3 -36.08 17.01 -28.71
N LEU A 4 -37.17 17.75 -28.93
CA LEU A 4 -37.86 17.76 -30.21
C LEU A 4 -37.00 18.54 -31.22
N GLN A 5 -36.64 17.88 -32.31
CA GLN A 5 -35.88 18.49 -33.41
C GLN A 5 -36.80 18.64 -34.63
N GLU A 6 -36.94 19.87 -35.13
CA GLU A 6 -37.78 20.20 -36.31
C GLU A 6 -36.98 20.19 -37.63
N GLN A 7 -35.69 19.84 -37.58
CA GLN A 7 -34.83 19.82 -38.76
C GLN A 7 -35.04 18.57 -39.62
N LEU A 8 -35.13 18.77 -40.94
CA LEU A 8 -35.27 17.71 -41.96
C LEU A 8 -34.09 16.73 -42.02
N THR A 9 -32.93 17.08 -41.46
CA THR A 9 -31.75 16.21 -41.45
C THR A 9 -30.95 16.46 -40.18
N ASN A 10 -30.69 15.39 -39.43
CA ASN A 10 -29.88 15.43 -38.22
C ASN A 10 -28.78 14.37 -38.28
N LYS A 11 -27.64 14.67 -37.64
CA LYS A 11 -26.58 13.68 -37.41
C LYS A 11 -26.92 12.89 -36.16
N ALA A 12 -26.80 11.57 -36.26
CA ALA A 12 -26.95 10.66 -35.13
C ALA A 12 -25.61 9.97 -34.82
N TYR A 13 -25.38 9.73 -33.55
CA TYR A 13 -24.21 9.06 -33.00
C TYR A 13 -24.59 7.71 -32.39
N ILE A 14 -23.60 6.84 -32.24
CA ILE A 14 -23.80 5.53 -31.58
C ILE A 14 -24.29 5.78 -30.14
N GLY A 15 -25.39 5.14 -29.78
CA GLY A 15 -26.11 5.31 -28.51
C GLY A 15 -27.27 6.31 -28.56
N ASP A 16 -27.48 6.99 -29.68
CA ASP A 16 -28.61 7.90 -29.84
C ASP A 16 -29.92 7.13 -29.99
N HIS A 17 -30.97 7.68 -29.36
CA HIS A 17 -32.33 7.18 -29.43
C HIS A 17 -33.21 8.19 -30.15
N ILE A 18 -33.85 7.75 -31.23
CA ILE A 18 -34.69 8.58 -32.09
C ILE A 18 -36.10 8.02 -32.08
N TYR A 19 -37.09 8.88 -31.85
CA TYR A 19 -38.49 8.49 -31.90
C TYR A 19 -39.22 9.32 -32.97
N VAL A 20 -39.79 8.64 -33.97
CA VAL A 20 -40.52 9.28 -35.07
C VAL A 20 -41.80 8.49 -35.31
N GLU A 21 -42.95 9.16 -35.20
CA GLU A 21 -44.26 8.62 -35.60
C GLU A 21 -44.55 7.19 -35.10
N GLY A 22 -44.23 6.88 -33.84
CA GLY A 22 -44.49 5.55 -33.27
C GLY A 22 -43.38 4.52 -33.47
N ILE A 23 -42.31 4.88 -34.17
CA ILE A 23 -41.11 4.07 -34.37
C ILE A 23 -40.00 4.59 -33.46
N TRP A 24 -39.45 3.70 -32.65
CA TRP A 24 -38.27 3.94 -31.84
C TRP A 24 -37.04 3.30 -32.50
N LEU A 25 -36.02 4.10 -32.73
CA LEU A 25 -34.77 3.72 -33.36
C LEU A 25 -33.63 3.94 -32.37
N GLU A 26 -32.80 2.93 -32.17
CA GLU A 26 -31.55 3.03 -31.42
C GLU A 26 -30.38 2.81 -32.39
N VAL A 27 -29.44 3.76 -32.41
CA VAL A 27 -28.24 3.68 -33.24
C VAL A 27 -27.18 2.88 -32.50
N GLN A 28 -26.89 1.66 -32.98
CA GLN A 28 -25.85 0.79 -32.42
C GLN A 28 -24.63 0.76 -33.34
N ALA A 29 -23.51 0.21 -32.86
CA ALA A 29 -22.27 0.14 -33.63
C ALA A 29 -22.35 -0.82 -34.83
N ASP A 30 -23.21 -1.83 -34.73
CA ASP A 30 -23.42 -2.93 -35.68
C ASP A 30 -24.70 -2.77 -36.52
N GLY A 31 -25.57 -1.81 -36.20
CA GLY A 31 -26.77 -1.55 -36.97
C GLY A 31 -27.75 -0.59 -36.30
N LEU A 32 -29.01 -0.64 -36.77
CA LEU A 32 -30.13 0.09 -36.20
C LEU A 32 -31.09 -0.90 -35.56
N ASN A 33 -31.36 -0.72 -34.27
CA ASN A 33 -32.41 -1.46 -33.60
C ASN A 33 -33.73 -0.69 -33.73
N VAL A 34 -34.78 -1.38 -34.18
CA VAL A 34 -36.08 -0.78 -34.51
C VAL A 34 -37.17 -1.42 -33.67
N LEU A 35 -37.80 -0.63 -32.81
CA LEU A 35 -39.02 -0.99 -32.11
C LEU A 35 -40.21 -0.22 -32.70
N SER A 36 -41.27 -0.93 -33.06
CA SER A 36 -42.51 -0.32 -33.55
C SER A 36 -43.69 -1.21 -33.16
N GLN A 37 -44.84 -0.58 -32.92
CA GLN A 37 -46.10 -1.31 -32.75
C GLN A 37 -46.70 -1.75 -34.09
N ASN A 38 -46.30 -1.10 -35.18
CA ASN A 38 -46.76 -1.37 -36.55
C ASN A 38 -45.68 -2.10 -37.35
N THR A 39 -46.08 -2.83 -38.40
CA THR A 39 -45.15 -3.47 -39.32
C THR A 39 -44.27 -2.42 -40.02
N VAL A 40 -42.96 -2.50 -39.81
CA VAL A 40 -41.98 -1.61 -40.44
C VAL A 40 -41.43 -2.27 -41.70
N ALA A 41 -41.58 -1.60 -42.84
CA ALA A 41 -40.88 -1.96 -44.07
C ALA A 41 -39.53 -1.25 -44.10
N SER A 42 -38.45 -1.99 -44.36
CA SER A 42 -37.10 -1.43 -44.48
C SER A 42 -36.39 -2.08 -45.66
N SER A 43 -35.60 -1.28 -46.38
CA SER A 43 -34.68 -1.75 -47.42
C SER A 43 -33.32 -2.17 -46.86
N LEU A 44 -33.10 -2.03 -45.55
CA LEU A 44 -31.86 -2.45 -44.89
C LEU A 44 -31.83 -3.95 -44.67
N ILE A 45 -30.63 -4.53 -44.64
CA ILE A 45 -30.42 -5.95 -44.33
C ILE A 45 -30.82 -6.18 -42.86
N ARG A 46 -31.72 -7.15 -42.64
CA ARG A 46 -32.11 -7.53 -41.28
C ARG A 46 -31.00 -8.36 -40.66
N LEU A 47 -30.38 -7.84 -39.59
CA LEU A 47 -29.46 -8.62 -38.77
C LEU A 47 -30.27 -9.61 -37.95
N THR A 48 -30.23 -10.89 -38.32
CA THR A 48 -30.84 -11.96 -37.52
C THR A 48 -29.88 -12.27 -36.38
N GLN A 49 -30.03 -11.60 -35.25
CA GLN A 49 -29.32 -12.01 -34.04
C GLN A 49 -29.95 -13.33 -33.57
N GLU A 50 -29.13 -14.38 -33.44
CA GLU A 50 -29.55 -15.61 -32.77
C GLU A 50 -29.83 -15.29 -31.31
N MET A 51 -31.03 -14.81 -31.03
CA MET A 51 -31.55 -14.76 -29.68
C MET A 51 -31.69 -16.22 -29.26
N PRO A 52 -31.01 -16.66 -28.18
CA PRO A 52 -31.17 -18.03 -27.72
C PRO A 52 -32.66 -18.30 -27.54
N HIS A 53 -33.18 -19.32 -28.22
CA HIS A 53 -34.59 -19.69 -28.16
C HIS A 53 -34.99 -19.82 -26.69
N ALA A 54 -35.81 -18.90 -26.19
CA ALA A 54 -36.34 -18.89 -24.82
C ALA A 54 -37.32 -20.05 -24.53
N GLN A 55 -37.27 -21.11 -25.35
CA GLN A 55 -38.16 -22.26 -25.36
C GLN A 55 -37.63 -23.44 -24.53
N ALA A 56 -36.39 -23.37 -24.04
CA ALA A 56 -35.93 -24.29 -23.02
C ALA A 56 -36.57 -23.87 -21.68
N ASP A 57 -37.33 -24.77 -21.04
CA ASP A 57 -38.06 -24.52 -19.78
C ASP A 57 -37.17 -23.93 -18.65
N ASP A 58 -35.85 -24.09 -18.76
CA ASP A 58 -34.86 -23.61 -17.79
C ASP A 58 -34.28 -22.22 -18.10
N TYR A 59 -34.61 -21.61 -19.26
CA TYR A 59 -34.00 -20.34 -19.68
C TYR A 59 -34.28 -19.18 -18.71
N ASN A 60 -35.45 -19.20 -18.07
CA ASN A 60 -35.91 -18.21 -17.09
C ASN A 60 -35.71 -18.67 -15.63
N THR A 61 -35.20 -19.88 -15.42
CA THR A 61 -34.97 -20.41 -14.08
C THR A 61 -33.59 -19.97 -13.60
N TYR A 62 -33.55 -19.11 -12.59
CA TYR A 62 -32.30 -18.67 -11.98
C TYR A 62 -32.11 -19.32 -10.62
N HIS A 63 -31.04 -20.10 -10.50
CA HIS A 63 -30.61 -20.69 -9.24
C HIS A 63 -29.47 -19.89 -8.63
N ARG A 64 -29.69 -19.41 -7.40
CA ARG A 64 -28.70 -18.64 -6.64
C ARG A 64 -27.68 -19.59 -6.05
N SER A 65 -26.39 -19.44 -6.36
CA SER A 65 -25.34 -20.14 -5.63
C SER A 65 -25.15 -19.51 -4.25
N PRO A 66 -24.64 -20.26 -3.25
CA PRO A 66 -24.13 -19.65 -2.04
C PRO A 66 -23.13 -18.53 -2.36
N ARG A 67 -23.23 -17.42 -1.63
CA ARG A 67 -22.37 -16.24 -1.86
C ARG A 67 -20.96 -16.49 -1.32
N ILE A 68 -19.95 -16.14 -2.12
CA ILE A 68 -18.57 -16.05 -1.67
C ILE A 68 -18.34 -14.64 -1.13
N ILE A 69 -17.90 -14.52 0.13
CA ILE A 69 -17.64 -13.22 0.76
C ILE A 69 -16.15 -13.11 1.06
N HIS A 70 -15.45 -12.27 0.31
CA HIS A 70 -14.11 -11.80 0.68
C HIS A 70 -14.24 -10.73 1.78
N ARG A 71 -13.39 -10.84 2.81
CA ARG A 71 -13.35 -9.87 3.91
C ARG A 71 -12.12 -9.00 3.76
N GLU A 72 -12.32 -7.71 3.96
CA GLU A 72 -11.22 -6.76 4.00
C GLU A 72 -10.37 -6.98 5.27
N PRO A 73 -9.04 -6.81 5.18
CA PRO A 73 -8.20 -6.83 6.36
C PRO A 73 -8.59 -5.66 7.28
N THR A 74 -8.86 -5.95 8.55
CA THR A 74 -9.21 -4.98 9.60
C THR A 74 -8.11 -4.82 10.65
N ASP A 75 -7.02 -5.58 10.52
CA ASP A 75 -5.92 -5.58 11.47
C ASP A 75 -5.08 -4.30 11.35
N ASP A 76 -4.81 -3.67 12.49
CA ASP A 76 -3.96 -2.48 12.56
C ASP A 76 -2.47 -2.85 12.40
N ILE A 77 -1.84 -2.30 11.37
CA ILE A 77 -0.38 -2.44 11.17
C ILE A 77 0.35 -1.38 12.01
N LYS A 78 0.85 -1.78 13.17
CA LYS A 78 1.65 -0.91 14.03
C LYS A 78 3.08 -0.74 13.49
N ILE A 79 3.53 0.52 13.47
CA ILE A 79 4.90 0.90 13.13
C ILE A 79 5.61 1.30 14.42
N GLU A 80 6.66 0.58 14.76
CA GLU A 80 7.46 0.85 15.94
C GLU A 80 8.29 2.12 15.76
N ARG A 81 8.43 2.86 16.87
CA ARG A 81 9.29 4.04 16.91
C ARG A 81 10.73 3.64 16.58
N PRO A 82 11.51 4.55 15.97
CA PRO A 82 12.93 4.30 15.79
C PRO A 82 13.57 4.03 17.16
N PRO A 83 14.64 3.21 17.23
CA PRO A 83 15.31 2.93 18.50
C PRO A 83 15.79 4.23 19.17
N GLN A 84 16.27 4.22 20.41
CA GLN A 84 16.84 5.44 21.02
C GLN A 84 18.22 5.78 20.44
N PRO A 85 18.51 7.06 20.12
CA PRO A 85 19.79 7.43 19.50
C PRO A 85 20.95 6.98 20.40
N ILE A 86 22.02 6.49 19.77
CA ILE A 86 23.19 6.02 20.52
C ILE A 86 23.86 7.24 21.14
N GLN A 87 24.05 7.19 22.45
CA GLN A 87 24.69 8.29 23.17
C GLN A 87 26.19 8.23 22.95
N LYS A 88 26.77 9.37 22.56
CA LYS A 88 28.21 9.51 22.42
C LYS A 88 28.84 9.68 23.80
N ASN A 89 29.69 8.75 24.21
CA ASN A 89 30.35 8.81 25.50
C ASN A 89 31.58 9.75 25.46
N ASN A 90 31.33 11.06 25.42
CA ASN A 90 32.39 12.07 25.35
C ASN A 90 33.22 12.18 26.65
N THR A 91 32.78 11.57 27.76
CA THR A 91 33.41 11.73 29.07
C THR A 91 34.44 10.63 29.38
N VAL A 92 34.46 9.52 28.65
CA VAL A 92 35.37 8.38 28.90
C VAL A 92 36.84 8.77 28.79
N ILE A 93 37.20 9.59 27.79
CA ILE A 93 38.59 10.01 27.58
C ILE A 93 39.09 10.81 28.79
N TRP A 94 38.35 11.85 29.17
CA TRP A 94 38.72 12.73 30.28
C TRP A 94 38.74 11.95 31.60
N ARG A 95 37.76 11.07 31.83
CA ARG A 95 37.72 10.23 33.02
C ARG A 95 38.89 9.24 33.11
N SER A 96 39.46 8.84 31.98
CA SER A 96 40.59 7.89 31.91
C SER A 96 41.95 8.57 32.00
N ILE A 97 42.06 9.85 31.62
CA ILE A 97 43.33 10.60 31.57
C ILE A 97 43.53 11.53 32.79
N ILE A 98 42.45 12.05 33.39
CA ILE A 98 42.54 12.98 34.54
C ILE A 98 43.26 12.34 35.75
N PRO A 99 42.92 11.11 36.21
CA PRO A 99 43.59 10.52 37.37
C PRO A 99 45.12 10.37 37.22
N PRO A 100 45.67 9.80 36.13
CA PRO A 100 47.12 9.71 35.96
C PRO A 100 47.79 11.08 35.81
N LEU A 101 47.13 12.09 35.23
CA LEU A 101 47.67 13.46 35.21
C LEU A 101 47.83 14.05 36.61
N VAL A 102 46.83 13.86 37.48
CA VAL A 102 46.89 14.31 38.88
C VAL A 102 48.00 13.59 39.64
N ILE A 103 48.18 12.28 39.41
CA ILE A 103 49.25 11.50 40.03
C ILE A 103 50.63 12.00 39.60
N ILE A 104 50.82 12.32 38.31
CA ILE A 104 52.08 12.90 37.79
C ILE A 104 52.35 14.26 38.45
N ALA A 105 51.34 15.13 38.56
CA ALA A 105 51.50 16.42 39.23
C ALA A 105 51.88 16.27 40.72
N LEU A 106 51.20 15.38 41.45
CA LEU A 106 51.49 15.09 42.85
C LEU A 106 52.89 14.51 43.05
N THR A 107 53.34 13.63 42.15
CA THR A 107 54.69 13.04 42.24
C THR A 107 55.78 14.09 42.02
N VAL A 108 55.60 15.03 41.10
CA VAL A 108 56.54 16.15 40.91
C VAL A 108 56.63 17.02 42.17
N VAL A 109 55.50 17.31 42.82
CA VAL A 109 55.48 18.10 44.06
C VAL A 109 56.19 17.36 45.21
N ILE A 110 55.92 16.07 45.38
CA ILE A 110 56.54 15.25 46.44
C ILE A 110 58.05 15.12 46.21
N PHE A 111 58.49 14.99 44.95
CA PHE A 111 59.90 14.88 44.60
C PHE A 111 60.74 16.07 45.06
N LEU A 112 60.19 17.29 45.01
CA LEU A 112 60.85 18.50 45.50
C LEU A 112 61.13 18.47 47.02
N VAL A 113 60.33 17.71 47.78
CA VAL A 113 60.45 17.60 49.24
C VAL A 113 61.32 16.41 49.66
N ARG A 114 61.18 15.25 49.00
CA ARG A 114 62.01 14.06 49.23
C ARG A 114 62.25 13.26 47.94
N PRO A 115 63.50 13.10 47.49
CA PRO A 115 63.80 12.28 46.32
C PRO A 115 63.77 10.79 46.67
N ILE A 116 62.67 10.10 46.34
CA ILE A 116 62.53 8.63 46.43
C ILE A 116 62.72 8.04 45.03
N GLY A 117 63.98 7.81 44.64
CA GLY A 117 64.40 7.67 43.24
C GLY A 117 63.69 6.60 42.39
N ILE A 118 63.55 5.37 42.90
CA ILE A 118 62.98 4.25 42.12
C ILE A 118 61.45 4.35 41.99
N TYR A 119 60.77 4.86 43.02
CA TYR A 119 59.31 4.92 43.08
C TYR A 119 58.71 5.86 42.02
N ILE A 120 59.43 6.95 41.70
CA ILE A 120 59.01 7.93 40.70
C ILE A 120 58.98 7.31 39.30
N LEU A 121 60.00 6.50 38.96
CA LEU A 121 60.06 5.80 37.68
C LEU A 121 58.88 4.82 37.52
N MET A 122 58.50 4.12 38.60
CA MET A 122 57.34 3.22 38.58
C MET A 122 56.01 3.99 38.39
N MET A 123 55.80 5.08 39.13
CA MET A 123 54.56 5.86 39.04
C MET A 123 54.40 6.55 37.68
N ILE A 124 55.48 7.11 37.14
CA ILE A 124 55.49 7.69 35.79
C ILE A 124 55.24 6.59 34.76
N GLY A 125 55.92 5.44 34.88
CA GLY A 125 55.71 4.29 33.99
C GLY A 125 54.25 3.84 33.93
N MET A 126 53.62 3.61 35.09
CA MET A 126 52.22 3.16 35.18
C MET A 126 51.24 4.22 34.66
N SER A 127 51.47 5.49 34.98
CA SER A 127 50.64 6.61 34.49
C SER A 127 50.70 6.73 32.96
N THR A 128 51.90 6.54 32.38
CA THR A 128 52.08 6.58 30.92
C THR A 128 51.31 5.45 30.23
N VAL A 129 51.39 4.23 30.75
CA VAL A 129 50.63 3.08 30.22
C VAL A 129 49.12 3.34 30.29
N THR A 130 48.63 3.93 31.38
CA THR A 130 47.20 4.24 31.56
C THR A 130 46.74 5.31 30.58
N ILE A 131 47.54 6.34 30.34
CA ILE A 131 47.25 7.39 29.34
C ILE A 131 47.17 6.77 27.93
N VAL A 132 48.15 5.93 27.56
CA VAL A 132 48.16 5.23 26.27
C VAL A 132 46.93 4.34 26.12
N PHE A 133 46.56 3.60 27.16
CA PHE A 133 45.36 2.77 27.17
C PHE A 133 44.07 3.60 27.04
N GLY A 134 43.99 4.77 27.69
CA GLY A 134 42.85 5.68 27.56
C GLY A 134 42.69 6.21 26.13
N ILE A 135 43.80 6.56 25.47
CA ILE A 135 43.79 7.02 24.08
C ILE A 135 43.36 5.91 23.12
N THR A 136 43.93 4.70 23.23
CA THR A 136 43.56 3.57 22.37
C THR A 136 42.10 3.17 22.57
N THR A 137 41.64 3.16 23.82
CA THR A 137 40.23 2.93 24.17
C THR A 137 39.32 3.97 23.51
N TYR A 138 39.68 5.25 23.53
CA TYR A 138 38.89 6.30 22.87
C TYR A 138 38.71 6.04 21.36
N PHE A 139 39.78 5.71 20.64
CA PHE A 139 39.67 5.43 19.20
C PHE A 139 38.81 4.19 18.93
N SER A 140 38.94 3.15 19.77
CA SER A 140 38.12 1.95 19.71
C SER A 140 36.63 2.27 19.94
N GLU A 141 36.32 3.03 20.99
CA GLU A 141 34.96 3.46 21.30
C GLU A 141 34.37 4.35 20.22
N LYS A 142 35.15 5.28 19.65
CA LYS A 142 34.72 6.12 18.52
C LYS A 142 34.37 5.28 17.30
N LYS A 143 35.18 4.26 16.99
CA LYS A 143 34.91 3.31 15.90
C LYS A 143 33.66 2.49 16.18
N LYS A 144 33.50 2.01 17.41
CA LYS A 144 32.31 1.25 17.84
C LYS A 144 31.04 2.12 17.74
N TYR A 145 31.08 3.35 18.23
CA TYR A 145 29.98 4.31 18.12
C TYR A 145 29.53 4.51 16.68
N ASN A 146 30.45 4.78 15.76
CA ASN A 146 30.11 4.97 14.34
C ASN A 146 29.47 3.70 13.74
N LYS A 147 30.01 2.52 14.06
CA LYS A 147 29.44 1.23 13.61
C LYS A 147 28.04 0.99 14.17
N ASP A 148 27.83 1.27 15.45
CA ASP A 148 26.54 1.06 16.10
C ASP A 148 25.49 2.02 15.51
N VAL A 149 25.86 3.27 15.19
CA VAL A 149 24.98 4.25 14.52
C VAL A 149 24.59 3.76 13.12
N GLU A 150 25.57 3.36 12.32
CA GLU A 150 25.31 2.83 10.97
C GLU A 150 24.43 1.57 11.02
N LYS A 151 24.73 0.65 11.95
CA LYS A 151 23.95 -0.58 12.15
C LYS A 151 22.51 -0.26 12.53
N ARG A 152 22.29 0.64 13.50
CA ARG A 152 20.95 1.09 13.91
C ARG A 152 20.15 1.64 12.74
N GLU A 153 20.75 2.49 11.91
CA GLU A 153 20.06 3.03 10.73
C GLU A 153 19.72 1.94 9.71
N LYS A 154 20.68 1.05 9.43
CA LYS A 154 20.50 -0.06 8.50
C LYS A 154 19.38 -1.00 8.96
N ASP A 155 19.40 -1.38 10.22
CA ASP A 155 18.41 -2.30 10.81
C ASP A 155 17.01 -1.67 10.80
N TYR A 156 16.89 -0.38 11.14
CA TYR A 156 15.60 0.30 11.09
C TYR A 156 15.08 0.50 9.66
N LYS A 157 15.94 0.81 8.69
CA LYS A 157 15.57 0.86 7.28
C LYS A 157 15.07 -0.49 6.77
N ALA A 158 15.75 -1.58 7.13
CA ALA A 158 15.30 -2.93 6.79
C ALA A 158 13.95 -3.29 7.42
N TYR A 159 13.71 -2.86 8.67
CA TYR A 159 12.41 -2.96 9.31
C TYR A 159 11.31 -2.21 8.54
N LEU A 160 11.57 -0.96 8.14
CA LEU A 160 10.62 -0.15 7.37
C LEU A 160 10.32 -0.75 5.99
N ASP A 161 11.31 -1.35 5.31
CA ASP A 161 11.11 -2.06 4.04
C ASP A 161 10.17 -3.26 4.23
N ASN A 162 10.41 -4.07 5.27
CA ASN A 162 9.54 -5.20 5.59
C ASN A 162 8.12 -4.75 5.95
N LYS A 163 7.97 -3.69 6.74
CA LYS A 163 6.66 -3.11 7.05
C LYS A 163 5.96 -2.57 5.81
N SER A 164 6.70 -1.97 4.87
CA SER A 164 6.14 -1.51 3.60
C SER A 164 5.60 -2.66 2.75
N LYS A 165 6.26 -3.83 2.77
CA LYS A 165 5.75 -5.04 2.09
C LYS A 165 4.48 -5.57 2.74
N GLU A 166 4.43 -5.58 4.07
CA GLU A 166 3.25 -5.98 4.84
C GLU A 166 2.03 -5.09 4.52
N ILE A 167 2.23 -3.76 4.54
CA ILE A 167 1.21 -2.77 4.17
C ILE A 167 0.76 -2.99 2.72
N ASN A 168 1.69 -3.15 1.79
CA ASN A 168 1.33 -3.39 0.39
C ASN A 168 0.54 -4.69 0.19
N LYS A 169 0.86 -5.74 0.95
CA LYS A 169 0.10 -6.99 0.93
C LYS A 169 -1.34 -6.77 1.43
N ALA A 170 -1.51 -6.03 2.53
CA ALA A 170 -2.82 -5.68 3.06
C ALA A 170 -3.63 -4.84 2.06
N ILE A 171 -3.02 -3.81 1.45
CA ILE A 171 -3.65 -2.98 0.41
C ILE A 171 -4.11 -3.84 -0.78
N LYS A 172 -3.29 -4.78 -1.25
CA LYS A 172 -3.66 -5.68 -2.35
C LYS A 172 -4.84 -6.58 -1.97
N ALA A 173 -4.84 -7.15 -0.77
CA ALA A 173 -5.94 -7.97 -0.27
C ALA A 173 -7.24 -7.16 -0.13
N GLN A 174 -7.15 -5.94 0.39
CA GLN A 174 -8.30 -5.04 0.51
C GLN A 174 -8.86 -4.67 -0.87
N ARG A 175 -8.00 -4.23 -1.80
CA ARG A 175 -8.40 -3.91 -3.18
C ARG A 175 -9.05 -5.10 -3.88
N PHE A 176 -8.52 -6.30 -3.70
CA PHE A 176 -9.11 -7.51 -4.24
C PHE A 176 -10.51 -7.76 -3.68
N SER A 177 -10.68 -7.68 -2.35
CA SER A 177 -11.97 -7.84 -1.68
C SER A 177 -13.01 -6.82 -2.16
N LEU A 178 -12.61 -5.54 -2.23
CA LEU A 178 -13.47 -4.45 -2.70
C LEU A 178 -13.86 -4.63 -4.17
N ASN A 179 -12.89 -4.87 -5.07
CA ASN A 179 -13.19 -5.05 -6.48
C ASN A 179 -14.03 -6.29 -6.76
N TYR A 180 -13.91 -7.34 -5.94
CA TYR A 180 -14.79 -8.50 -6.04
C TYR A 180 -16.25 -8.15 -5.74
N HIS A 181 -16.51 -7.39 -4.67
CA HIS A 181 -17.88 -6.96 -4.27
C HIS A 181 -18.43 -5.83 -5.14
N TYR A 182 -17.53 -5.06 -5.76
CA TYR A 182 -17.84 -3.90 -6.59
C TYR A 182 -17.12 -3.99 -7.94
N PRO A 183 -17.57 -4.93 -8.81
CA PRO A 183 -17.00 -5.11 -10.14
C PRO A 183 -17.16 -3.85 -11.00
N THR A 184 -16.31 -3.74 -12.01
CA THR A 184 -16.41 -2.73 -13.06
C THR A 184 -17.61 -2.98 -13.98
N VAL A 185 -18.03 -1.97 -14.74
CA VAL A 185 -19.15 -2.10 -15.70
C VAL A 185 -18.90 -3.21 -16.72
N ALA A 186 -17.65 -3.38 -17.18
CA ALA A 186 -17.29 -4.44 -18.10
C ALA A 186 -17.43 -5.84 -17.47
N GLU A 187 -17.01 -6.01 -16.21
CA GLU A 187 -17.19 -7.27 -15.47
C GLU A 187 -18.66 -7.54 -15.15
N ILE A 188 -19.46 -6.51 -14.87
CA ILE A 188 -20.92 -6.65 -14.69
C ILE A 188 -21.57 -7.16 -15.97
N LYS A 189 -21.19 -6.60 -17.12
CA LYS A 189 -21.67 -7.06 -18.44
C LYS A 189 -21.38 -8.55 -18.62
N ASP A 190 -20.15 -8.98 -18.37
CA ASP A 190 -19.75 -10.39 -18.45
C ASP A 190 -20.54 -11.30 -17.50
N ILE A 191 -20.74 -10.88 -16.24
CA ILE A 191 -21.56 -11.60 -15.25
C ILE A 191 -23.00 -11.81 -15.76
N VAL A 192 -23.59 -10.82 -16.44
CA VAL A 192 -24.95 -10.90 -16.98
C VAL A 192 -24.98 -11.77 -18.24
N GLU A 193 -24.05 -11.59 -19.18
CA GLU A 193 -23.99 -12.34 -20.44
C GLU A 193 -23.75 -13.83 -20.22
N THR A 194 -22.89 -14.18 -19.26
CA THR A 194 -22.59 -15.57 -18.90
C THR A 194 -23.65 -16.22 -17.99
N LYS A 195 -24.71 -15.48 -17.63
CA LYS A 195 -25.70 -15.90 -16.62
C LYS A 195 -25.04 -16.42 -15.33
N ALA A 196 -24.00 -15.73 -14.86
CA ALA A 196 -23.22 -16.21 -13.73
C ALA A 196 -24.11 -16.38 -12.48
N PRO A 197 -23.87 -17.40 -11.63
CA PRO A 197 -24.70 -17.65 -10.44
C PRO A 197 -24.75 -16.50 -9.42
N ARG A 198 -23.90 -15.48 -9.58
CA ARG A 198 -23.75 -14.35 -8.65
C ARG A 198 -24.50 -13.05 -9.03
N ILE A 199 -25.33 -13.05 -10.07
CA ILE A 199 -26.09 -11.85 -10.52
C ILE A 199 -26.87 -11.21 -9.35
N TYR A 200 -27.55 -12.03 -8.53
CA TYR A 200 -28.34 -11.56 -7.38
C TYR A 200 -27.80 -12.06 -6.05
N GLU A 201 -26.51 -11.82 -5.77
CA GLU A 201 -25.85 -12.31 -4.55
C GLU A 201 -26.10 -11.43 -3.30
N LYS A 202 -26.49 -10.16 -3.46
CA LYS A 202 -26.62 -9.21 -2.34
C LYS A 202 -28.01 -9.31 -1.67
N THR A 203 -28.03 -9.28 -0.33
CA THR A 203 -29.24 -9.35 0.50
C THR A 203 -29.15 -8.29 1.59
N SER A 204 -30.28 -7.94 2.23
CA SER A 204 -30.34 -6.91 3.27
C SER A 204 -29.44 -7.15 4.50
N HIS A 205 -28.97 -8.38 4.70
CA HIS A 205 -28.09 -8.75 5.80
C HIS A 205 -26.60 -8.58 5.47
N HIS A 206 -26.28 -8.25 4.22
CA HIS A 206 -24.91 -8.08 3.77
C HIS A 206 -24.43 -6.64 3.96
N HIS A 207 -23.17 -6.47 4.39
CA HIS A 207 -22.56 -5.16 4.66
C HIS A 207 -22.52 -4.23 3.44
N ASP A 208 -22.49 -4.80 2.24
CA ASP A 208 -22.40 -4.10 0.95
C ASP A 208 -23.77 -3.97 0.24
N PHE A 209 -24.87 -4.23 0.96
CA PHE A 209 -26.22 -4.08 0.41
C PHE A 209 -26.52 -2.62 0.11
N LEU A 210 -27.06 -2.33 -1.08
CA LEU A 210 -27.31 -0.97 -1.58
C LEU A 210 -26.08 -0.05 -1.59
N HIS A 211 -24.87 -0.62 -1.62
CA HIS A 211 -23.64 0.12 -1.86
C HIS A 211 -23.25 0.04 -3.33
N TYR A 212 -22.95 1.19 -3.93
CA TYR A 212 -22.66 1.32 -5.36
C TYR A 212 -21.29 1.95 -5.59
N LYS A 213 -20.57 1.43 -6.59
CA LYS A 213 -19.29 1.98 -7.04
C LYS A 213 -19.55 3.05 -8.08
N LEU A 214 -19.12 4.27 -7.79
CA LEU A 214 -19.25 5.43 -8.68
C LEU A 214 -17.96 5.74 -9.45
N GLY A 215 -16.84 5.14 -9.07
CA GLY A 215 -15.53 5.41 -9.66
C GLY A 215 -14.43 4.57 -9.04
N ILE A 216 -13.19 4.89 -9.42
CA ILE A 216 -11.94 4.41 -8.84
C ILE A 216 -11.21 5.60 -8.24
#